data_AF-A0A833G956-F1
#
_entry.id   AF-A0A833G956-F1
#
_cell.length_a   1.000
_cell.length_b   1.000
_cell.length_c   1.000
_cell.angle_alpha   90.00
_cell.angle_beta   90.00
_cell.angle_gamma   90.00
#
_symmetry.space_group_name_H-M   'P 1'
#
loop_
_entity.id
_entity.type
_entity.pdbx_description
1 polymer ?
#
loop_
_entity_poly.entity_id
_entity_poly.type
_entity_poly.pdbx_seq_one_letter_code
_entity_poly.pdbx_strand_id
1 'polypeptide(L)'
;MSKRKVLLAGESWMSTATHAKGFDHFATVTFSLGAEPLVAALADTDFDVRYMPAHEAQRDFPQSLEGLSAYDVVILSDIGANTLLLHPDTWIR
;
A
#
# COMPACT_ATOMS: atom_id res chain seq x y z
N MET A 1 -6.22 -27.78 1.32
CA MET A 1 -7.24 -26.94 0.63
C MET A 1 -6.51 -25.85 -0.13
N SER A 2 -7.10 -25.24 -1.17
CA SER A 2 -6.50 -24.06 -1.81
C SER A 2 -6.50 -22.90 -0.80
N LYS A 3 -5.39 -22.16 -0.69
CA LYS A 3 -5.37 -20.91 0.09
C LYS A 3 -6.33 -19.89 -0.52
N ARG A 4 -6.94 -19.04 0.32
CA ARG A 4 -7.79 -17.91 -0.05
C ARG A 4 -6.90 -16.73 -0.41
N LYS A 5 -7.05 -16.16 -1.60
CA LYS A 5 -6.24 -15.04 -2.08
C LYS A 5 -6.78 -13.73 -1.53
N VAL A 6 -5.94 -12.99 -0.83
CA VAL A 6 -6.30 -11.70 -0.21
C VAL A 6 -5.39 -10.61 -0.77
N LEU A 7 -5.98 -9.54 -1.31
CA LEU A 7 -5.25 -8.32 -1.63
C LEU A 7 -5.40 -7.33 -0.48
N LEU A 8 -4.29 -6.93 0.13
CA LEU A 8 -4.25 -5.84 1.11
C LEU A 8 -3.55 -4.63 0.48
N ALA A 9 -4.29 -3.57 0.17
CA ALA A 9 -3.73 -2.35 -0.41
C ALA A 9 -3.72 -1.21 0.62
N GLY A 10 -2.57 -0.53 0.74
CA GLY A 10 -2.40 0.62 1.64
C GLY A 10 -1.40 0.39 2.76
N GLU A 11 -1.73 0.85 3.98
CA GLU A 11 -0.93 0.68 5.20
C GLU A 11 0.56 1.04 5.03
N SER A 12 0.90 2.00 4.18
CA SER A 12 2.28 2.41 3.97
C SER A 12 2.35 3.90 3.69
N TRP A 13 3.36 4.56 4.22
CA TRP A 13 3.52 6.00 4.06
C TRP A 13 4.98 6.40 4.02
N MET A 14 5.23 7.53 3.37
CA MET A 14 6.49 8.26 3.46
C MET A 14 6.25 9.51 4.29
N SER A 15 7.08 9.74 5.31
CA SER A 15 7.02 10.94 6.13
C SER A 15 8.24 11.79 5.86
N THR A 16 8.02 13.05 5.48
CA THR A 16 9.07 14.05 5.43
C THR A 16 8.98 14.90 6.69
N ALA A 17 10.06 14.98 7.44
CA ALA A 17 10.18 15.85 8.60
C ALA A 17 11.27 16.89 8.36
N THR A 18 10.97 18.12 8.73
CA THR A 18 11.88 19.25 8.63
C THR A 18 12.41 19.59 10.02
N HIS A 19 13.73 19.68 10.14
CA HIS A 19 14.42 19.99 11.39
C HIS A 19 15.06 21.38 11.27
N ALA A 20 14.69 22.28 12.17
CA ALA A 20 15.27 23.63 12.27
C ALA A 20 15.98 23.78 13.62
N LYS A 21 17.26 24.18 13.59
CA LYS A 21 18.09 24.35 14.79
C LYS A 21 18.95 25.61 14.65
N GLY A 22 18.47 26.74 15.18
CA GLY A 22 19.15 28.03 15.00
C GLY A 22 19.21 28.41 13.53
N PHE A 23 20.42 28.50 12.97
CA PHE A 23 20.65 28.79 11.55
C PHE A 23 20.46 27.56 10.64
N ASP A 24 20.59 26.35 11.18
CA ASP A 24 20.62 25.12 10.38
C ASP A 24 19.21 24.61 10.03
N HIS A 25 19.07 24.09 8.81
CA HIS A 25 17.85 23.48 8.31
C HIS A 25 18.17 22.21 7.50
N PHE A 26 17.55 21.10 7.85
CA PHE A 26 17.69 19.84 7.12
C PHE A 26 16.41 19.01 7.18
N ALA A 27 16.25 18.10 6.21
CA ALA A 27 15.10 17.22 6.11
C ALA A 27 15.49 15.76 6.34
N THR A 28 14.57 15.00 6.92
CA THR A 28 14.63 13.54 6.97
C THR A 28 13.40 12.97 6.28
N VAL A 29 13.58 11.93 5.47
CA VAL A 29 12.49 11.16 4.88
C VAL A 29 12.53 9.75 5.44
N THR A 30 11.41 9.26 5.93
CA THR A 30 11.25 7.89 6.45
C THR A 30 10.16 7.17 5.69
N PHE A 31 10.33 5.87 5.49
CA PHE A 31 9.31 4.98 4.94
C PHE A 31 8.88 3.97 6.01
N SER A 32 7.57 3.72 6.09
CA SER A 32 6.99 2.83 7.09
C SER A 32 5.94 1.91 6.47
N LEU A 33 5.87 0.69 7.00
CA LEU A 33 4.85 -0.32 6.69
C LEU A 33 4.04 -0.60 7.95
N GLY A 34 2.73 -0.38 7.91
CA GLY A 34 1.80 -0.59 9.02
C GLY A 34 1.24 -2.02 9.10
N ALA A 35 1.21 -2.73 7.97
CA ALA A 35 0.56 -4.04 7.88
C ALA A 35 1.45 -5.24 8.24
N GLU A 36 2.75 -5.06 8.47
CA GLU A 36 3.68 -6.18 8.71
C GLU A 36 3.21 -7.12 9.84
N PRO A 37 2.69 -6.64 10.99
CA PRO A 37 2.18 -7.53 12.03
C PRO A 37 0.98 -8.38 11.58
N LEU A 38 0.07 -7.80 10.78
CA LEU A 38 -1.08 -8.51 10.23
C LEU A 38 -0.64 -9.57 9.20
N VAL A 39 0.25 -9.20 8.29
CA VAL A 39 0.79 -10.11 7.27
C VAL A 39 1.51 -11.29 7.93
N ALA A 40 2.34 -11.00 8.95
CA ALA A 40 3.03 -12.03 9.72
C ALA A 40 2.06 -12.96 10.45
N ALA A 41 1.01 -12.41 11.08
CA ALA A 41 0.00 -13.20 11.78
C ALA A 41 -0.80 -14.13 10.85
N LEU A 42 -0.90 -13.81 9.56
CA LEU A 42 -1.64 -14.59 8.57
C LEU A 42 -0.77 -15.56 7.76
N ALA A 43 0.56 -15.47 7.85
CA ALA A 43 1.50 -16.23 6.99
C ALA A 43 1.29 -17.76 7.02
N ASP A 44 1.03 -18.31 8.21
CA ASP A 44 0.85 -19.75 8.44
C ASP A 44 -0.63 -20.19 8.44
N THR A 45 -1.51 -19.35 7.90
CA THR A 45 -2.95 -19.63 7.79
C THR A 45 -3.34 -20.03 6.37
N ASP A 46 -4.64 -20.30 6.17
CA ASP A 46 -5.23 -20.56 4.85
C ASP A 46 -5.36 -19.29 3.99
N PHE A 47 -4.91 -18.12 4.46
CA PHE A 47 -4.93 -16.87 3.70
C PHE A 47 -3.57 -16.63 3.01
N ASP A 48 -3.61 -16.42 1.71
CA ASP A 48 -2.48 -15.99 0.89
C ASP A 48 -2.58 -14.48 0.68
N VAL A 49 -1.89 -13.72 1.53
CA VAL A 49 -1.97 -12.26 1.58
C VAL A 49 -0.92 -11.64 0.66
N ARG A 50 -1.38 -10.99 -0.40
CA ARG A 50 -0.57 -10.04 -1.17
C ARG A 50 -0.71 -8.66 -0.53
N TYR A 51 0.37 -8.22 0.13
CA TYR A 51 0.46 -6.85 0.62
C TYR A 51 0.99 -5.92 -0.49
N MET A 52 0.21 -4.88 -0.79
CA MET A 52 0.47 -3.88 -1.82
C MET A 52 0.54 -2.49 -1.15
N PRO A 53 1.74 -1.99 -0.83
CA PRO A 53 1.95 -0.65 -0.31
C PRO A 53 1.28 0.42 -1.18
N ALA A 54 0.86 1.54 -0.57
CA ALA A 54 0.13 2.62 -1.25
C ALA A 54 0.85 3.17 -2.50
N HIS A 55 2.18 3.26 -2.49
CA HIS A 55 2.96 3.74 -3.63
C HIS A 55 3.01 2.72 -4.79
N GLU A 56 2.85 1.42 -4.51
CA GLU A 56 2.67 0.39 -5.53
C GLU A 56 1.22 0.38 -6.02
N ALA A 57 0.25 0.48 -5.11
CA ALA A 57 -1.18 0.51 -5.41
C ALA A 57 -1.56 1.63 -6.40
N GLN A 58 -0.84 2.75 -6.38
CA GLN A 58 -1.07 3.83 -7.32
C GLN A 58 -0.93 3.41 -8.79
N ARG A 59 -0.05 2.44 -9.07
CA ARG A 59 0.24 1.93 -10.43
C ARG A 59 -0.37 0.55 -10.68
N ASP A 60 -0.20 -0.36 -9.72
CA ASP A 60 -0.40 -1.79 -9.95
C ASP A 60 -1.71 -2.33 -9.35
N PHE A 61 -2.52 -1.48 -8.70
CA PHE A 61 -3.82 -1.90 -8.20
C PHE A 61 -4.74 -2.29 -9.37
N PRO A 62 -5.45 -3.44 -9.31
CA PRO A 62 -6.29 -3.88 -10.42
C PRO A 62 -7.39 -2.86 -10.77
N GLN A 63 -7.41 -2.41 -12.03
CA GLN A 63 -8.40 -1.45 -12.54
C GLN A 63 -9.53 -2.10 -13.35
N SER A 64 -9.57 -3.43 -13.38
CA SER A 64 -10.62 -4.20 -14.05
C SER A 64 -11.29 -5.17 -13.10
N LEU A 65 -12.55 -5.51 -13.40
CA LEU A 65 -13.31 -6.48 -12.63
C LEU A 65 -12.64 -7.86 -12.68
N GLU A 66 -12.08 -8.24 -13.84
CA GLU A 66 -11.35 -9.49 -14.03
C GLU A 66 -10.12 -9.56 -13.13
N GLY A 67 -9.38 -8.44 -13.02
CA GLY A 67 -8.20 -8.35 -12.16
C GLY A 67 -8.54 -8.43 -10.67
N LEU A 68 -9.65 -7.79 -10.26
CA LEU A 68 -10.15 -7.89 -8.88
C LEU A 68 -10.69 -9.29 -8.57
N SER A 69 -11.32 -9.95 -9.53
CA SER A 69 -11.88 -11.31 -9.39
C SER A 69 -10.81 -12.39 -9.18
N ALA A 70 -9.52 -12.06 -9.33
CA ALA A 70 -8.41 -12.95 -8.99
C ALA A 70 -8.21 -13.12 -7.48
N TYR A 71 -8.84 -12.26 -6.66
CA TYR A 71 -8.78 -12.29 -5.20
C TYR A 71 -10.14 -12.63 -4.61
N ASP A 72 -10.15 -13.43 -3.54
CA ASP A 72 -11.37 -13.74 -2.79
C ASP A 72 -11.79 -12.58 -1.88
N VAL A 73 -10.82 -11.78 -1.43
CA VAL A 73 -11.01 -10.63 -0.52
C VAL A 73 -10.08 -9.49 -0.92
N VAL A 74 -10.61 -8.27 -0.91
CA VAL A 74 -9.82 -7.03 -1.06
C VAL A 74 -9.98 -6.20 0.21
N ILE A 75 -8.86 -5.83 0.82
CA ILE A 75 -8.78 -4.98 2.00
C ILE A 75 -8.14 -3.66 1.57
N LEU A 76 -8.86 -2.56 1.81
CA LEU A 76 -8.35 -1.20 1.67
C LEU A 76 -8.18 -0.64 3.08
N SER A 77 -6.95 -0.36 3.49
CA SER A 77 -6.66 0.17 4.84
C SER A 77 -5.60 1.26 4.76
N ASP A 78 -5.85 2.36 5.46
CA ASP A 78 -5.05 3.59 5.43
C ASP A 78 -4.54 3.97 4.02
N ILE A 79 -5.48 4.02 3.07
CA ILE A 79 -5.26 4.39 1.67
C ILE A 79 -6.36 5.35 1.21
N GLY A 80 -5.97 6.48 0.65
CA GLY A 80 -6.89 7.47 0.09
C GLY A 80 -7.40 7.08 -1.29
N ALA A 81 -8.65 7.43 -1.62
CA ALA A 81 -9.24 7.13 -2.92
C ALA A 81 -8.43 7.69 -4.11
N ASN A 82 -7.77 8.83 -3.94
CA ASN A 82 -6.94 9.45 -4.98
C ASN A 82 -5.79 8.54 -5.44
N THR A 83 -5.24 7.70 -4.56
CA THR A 83 -4.23 6.71 -4.94
C THR A 83 -4.76 5.77 -6.02
N LEU A 84 -6.03 5.37 -5.93
CA LEU A 84 -6.64 4.44 -6.87
C LEU A 84 -7.20 5.14 -8.12
N LEU A 85 -7.67 6.38 -7.99
CA LEU A 85 -8.32 7.12 -9.07
C LEU A 85 -7.34 7.91 -9.96
N LEU A 86 -6.18 8.30 -9.44
CA LEU A 86 -5.21 9.18 -10.12
C LEU A 86 -3.92 8.41 -10.47
N HIS A 87 -4.05 7.46 -11.40
CA HIS A 87 -2.94 6.67 -11.93
C HIS A 87 -1.80 7.59 -12.46
N PRO A 88 -0.51 7.22 -12.32
CA PRO A 88 0.62 8.04 -12.79
C PRO A 88 0.50 8.56 -14.23
N ASP A 89 -0.15 7.80 -15.13
CA ASP A 89 -0.42 8.20 -16.52
C ASP A 89 -1.25 9.49 -16.64
N THR A 90 -1.96 9.88 -15.59
CA THR A 90 -2.74 11.13 -15.53
C THR A 90 -1.86 12.37 -15.32
N TRP A 91 -0.61 12.24 -14.86
CA TRP A 91 0.24 13.40 -14.50
C TRP A 91 1.76 13.26 -14.77
N ILE A 92 2.31 12.09 -15.12
CA ILE A 92 3.77 11.87 -15.37
C ILE A 92 4.08 11.38 -16.80
N ARG A 93 3.50 11.97 -17.86
CA ARG A 93 3.88 11.56 -19.23
C ARG A 93 5.29 11.97 -19.62
#